data_AF-A0A6B2RUF5-F1
#
_entry.id   AF-A0A6B2RUF5-F1
#
_cell.length_a   1.000
_cell.length_b   1.000
_cell.length_c   1.000
_cell.angle_alpha   90.00
_cell.angle_beta   90.00
_cell.angle_gamma   90.00
#
_symmetry.space_group_name_H-M   'P 1'
#
loop_
_entity.id
_entity.type
_entity.pdbx_description
1 polymer ?
#
loop_
_entity_poly.entity_id
_entity_poly.type
_entity_poly.pdbx_seq_one_letter_code
_entity_poly.pdbx_strand_id
1 'polypeptide(L)'
;MSKSCGGWSHQDPNPGSYASMAGSYHIETGPYQSCPAVALAASGKKVWFHCYVTNAYGNRWTYIRIAGTNTSGWMSNDNFTRQSGPSTHC
;
A
#
# COMPACT_ATOMS: atom_id res chain seq x y z
N MET A 1 6.46 -16.86 -4.48
CA MET A 1 5.66 -15.75 -3.92
C MET A 1 4.68 -16.32 -2.90
N SER A 2 4.69 -15.83 -1.66
CA SER A 2 3.75 -16.27 -0.62
C SER A 2 2.32 -15.86 -0.98
N LYS A 3 1.30 -16.62 -0.57
CA LYS A 3 -0.13 -16.24 -0.64
C LYS A 3 -0.71 -15.82 0.72
N SER A 4 0.15 -15.67 1.72
CA SER A 4 -0.23 -15.27 3.07
C SER A 4 -0.59 -13.79 3.13
N CYS A 5 -1.42 -13.42 4.11
CA CYS A 5 -1.66 -12.01 4.45
C CYS A 5 -0.55 -11.43 5.34
N GLY A 6 0.19 -12.27 6.07
CA GLY A 6 1.31 -11.85 6.92
C GLY A 6 2.68 -12.25 6.37
N GLY A 7 3.73 -11.68 6.97
CA GLY A 7 5.13 -12.03 6.68
C GLY A 7 5.77 -11.28 5.51
N TRP A 8 5.13 -10.21 5.03
CA TRP A 8 5.67 -9.38 3.95
C TRP A 8 6.59 -8.31 4.50
N SER A 9 7.76 -8.15 3.87
CA SER A 9 8.64 -7.03 4.17
C SER A 9 7.96 -5.73 3.76
N HIS A 10 7.96 -4.76 4.66
CA HIS A 10 7.41 -3.43 4.46
C HIS A 10 8.43 -2.37 4.91
N GLN A 11 9.73 -2.69 4.75
CA GLN A 11 10.79 -1.74 5.06
C GLN A 11 10.62 -0.49 4.19
N ASP A 12 10.99 0.66 4.76
CA ASP A 12 10.95 1.96 4.08
C ASP A 12 12.37 2.34 3.64
N PRO A 13 12.82 1.87 2.46
CA PRO A 13 14.16 2.19 1.99
C PRO A 13 14.28 3.66 1.53
N ASN A 14 13.16 4.31 1.19
CA ASN A 14 13.13 5.66 0.63
C ASN A 14 11.98 6.47 1.24
N PRO A 15 12.16 6.98 2.47
CA PRO A 15 11.17 7.82 3.11
C PRO A 15 10.99 9.11 2.31
N GLY A 16 9.75 9.43 1.96
CA GLY A 16 9.39 10.67 1.26
C GLY A 16 8.52 10.48 0.03
N SER A 17 8.38 9.25 -0.47
CA SER A 17 7.42 8.95 -1.54
C SER A 17 5.99 8.97 -1.00
N TYR A 18 5.08 9.56 -1.77
CA TYR A 18 3.67 9.63 -1.41
C TYR A 18 2.78 9.56 -2.63
N ALA A 19 1.51 9.24 -2.41
CA ALA A 19 0.48 9.37 -3.41
C ALA A 19 -0.84 9.82 -2.78
N SER A 20 -1.82 10.06 -3.62
CA SER A 20 -3.21 10.26 -3.20
C SER A 20 -4.02 9.02 -3.56
N MET A 21 -5.01 8.70 -2.74
CA MET A 21 -5.99 7.67 -3.07
C MET A 21 -6.85 8.13 -4.26
N ALA A 22 -6.97 7.29 -5.29
CA ALA A 22 -7.85 7.57 -6.43
C ALA A 22 -9.34 7.43 -6.08
N GLY A 23 -9.64 6.58 -5.09
CA GLY A 23 -10.98 6.27 -4.61
C GLY A 23 -10.94 5.88 -3.13
N SER A 24 -12.10 5.60 -2.55
CA SER A 24 -12.19 5.12 -1.17
C SER A 24 -12.02 3.60 -1.15
N TYR A 25 -10.88 3.13 -0.65
CA TYR A 25 -10.53 1.71 -0.63
C TYR A 25 -10.03 1.29 0.74
N HIS A 26 -10.27 0.04 1.12
CA HIS A 26 -9.72 -0.50 2.35
C HIS A 26 -8.25 -0.89 2.15
N ILE A 27 -7.40 -0.49 3.09
CA ILE A 27 -6.05 -1.05 3.21
C ILE A 27 -6.14 -2.41 3.88
N GLU A 28 -5.36 -3.35 3.37
CA GLU A 28 -5.39 -4.75 3.76
C GLU A 28 -4.19 -5.10 4.64
N THR A 29 -4.31 -6.15 5.44
CA THR A 29 -3.17 -6.67 6.23
C THR A 29 -2.07 -7.27 5.36
N GLY A 30 -2.37 -7.65 4.11
CA GLY A 30 -1.45 -8.26 3.15
C GLY A 30 -1.73 -7.86 1.69
N PRO A 31 -0.85 -8.22 0.74
CA PRO A 31 -0.92 -7.83 -0.67
C PRO A 31 -1.96 -8.65 -1.47
N TYR A 32 -3.15 -8.79 -0.89
CA TYR A 32 -4.30 -9.49 -1.48
C TYR A 32 -5.60 -8.84 -1.00
N GLN A 33 -6.56 -8.65 -1.91
CA GLN A 33 -7.91 -8.17 -1.55
C GLN A 33 -8.70 -9.18 -0.71
N SER A 34 -8.28 -10.45 -0.69
CA SER A 34 -8.88 -11.47 0.18
C SER A 34 -8.40 -11.37 1.63
N CYS A 35 -7.42 -10.50 1.92
CA CYS A 35 -6.94 -10.31 3.28
C CYS A 35 -7.94 -9.51 4.13
N PRO A 36 -7.82 -9.58 5.46
CA PRO A 36 -8.59 -8.73 6.34
C PRO A 36 -8.27 -7.25 6.11
N ALA A 37 -9.35 -6.48 5.95
CA ALA A 37 -9.31 -5.02 5.88
C ALA A 37 -8.92 -4.42 7.24
N VAL A 38 -7.93 -3.53 7.21
CA VAL A 38 -7.41 -2.82 8.39
C VAL A 38 -8.17 -1.51 8.59
N ALA A 39 -8.29 -0.70 7.53
CA ALA A 39 -8.97 0.59 7.59
C ALA A 39 -9.33 1.15 6.22
N LEU A 40 -10.23 2.13 6.21
CA LEU A 40 -10.62 2.82 4.98
C LEU A 40 -9.67 3.97 4.67
N ALA A 41 -9.00 3.89 3.52
CA ALA A 41 -8.28 5.00 2.92
C ALA A 41 -9.23 5.74 1.97
N ALA A 42 -9.79 6.86 2.44
CA ALA A 42 -10.75 7.65 1.67
C ALA A 42 -10.11 8.29 0.42
N SER A 43 -10.91 8.50 -0.63
CA SER A 43 -10.47 9.17 -1.86
C SER A 43 -9.83 10.53 -1.60
N GLY A 44 -8.77 10.84 -2.35
CA GLY A 44 -8.00 12.08 -2.24
C GLY A 44 -7.11 12.17 -1.01
N LYS A 45 -7.18 11.23 -0.06
CA LYS A 45 -6.27 11.22 1.09
C LYS A 45 -4.85 10.95 0.65
N LYS A 46 -3.92 11.73 1.22
CA LYS A 46 -2.49 11.52 1.05
C LYS A 46 -2.07 10.28 1.83
N VAL A 47 -1.30 9.42 1.19
CA VAL A 47 -0.74 8.21 1.76
C VAL A 47 0.76 8.20 1.50
N TRP A 48 1.54 7.81 2.50
CA TRP A 48 2.98 7.65 2.39
C TRP A 48 3.28 6.25 1.87
N PHE A 49 4.14 6.16 0.87
CA PHE A 49 4.60 4.90 0.31
C PHE A 49 5.88 4.47 1.02
N HIS A 50 5.93 3.21 1.42
CA HIS A 50 7.14 2.62 1.99
C HIS A 50 7.85 1.77 0.91
N CYS A 51 7.26 0.64 0.55
CA CYS A 51 7.76 -0.21 -0.52
C CYS A 51 6.63 -0.96 -1.23
N TYR A 52 6.92 -1.49 -2.42
CA TYR A 52 6.01 -2.34 -3.15
C TYR A 52 6.54 -3.78 -3.26
N VAL A 53 5.61 -4.73 -3.29
CA VAL A 53 5.86 -6.14 -3.57
C VAL A 53 4.99 -6.57 -4.74
N THR A 54 5.45 -7.58 -5.47
CA THR A 54 4.63 -8.23 -6.49
C THR A 54 4.09 -9.53 -5.90
N ASN A 55 2.77 -9.64 -5.81
CA ASN A 55 2.15 -10.83 -5.25
C ASN A 55 2.22 -12.03 -6.21
N ALA A 56 1.76 -13.20 -5.78
CA ALA A 56 1.82 -14.42 -6.61
C ALA A 56 1.00 -14.34 -7.91
N TYR A 57 0.09 -13.37 -8.03
CA TYR A 57 -0.73 -13.14 -9.22
C TYR A 57 -0.12 -12.09 -10.17
N GLY A 58 1.06 -11.56 -9.87
CA GLY A 58 1.69 -10.51 -10.68
C GLY A 58 1.15 -9.10 -10.39
N ASN A 59 0.29 -8.94 -9.38
CA ASN A 59 -0.23 -7.63 -9.00
C ASN A 59 0.75 -6.92 -8.06
N ARG A 60 0.95 -5.63 -8.29
CA ARG A 60 1.82 -4.79 -7.46
C ARG A 60 1.02 -4.21 -6.31
N TRP A 61 1.49 -4.49 -5.10
CA TRP A 61 0.91 -4.01 -3.86
C TRP A 61 1.94 -3.19 -3.13
N THR A 62 1.54 -2.02 -2.66
CA THR A 62 2.41 -1.09 -1.97
C THR A 62 1.96 -0.98 -0.53
N TYR A 63 2.91 -1.07 0.39
CA TYR A 63 2.66 -0.81 1.79
C TYR A 63 2.57 0.70 1.98
N ILE A 64 1.41 1.14 2.45
CA ILE A 64 1.09 2.54 2.64
C ILE A 64 0.72 2.87 4.07
N ARG A 65 0.96 4.13 4.44
CA ARG A 65 0.46 4.71 5.67
C ARG A 65 -0.39 5.94 5.37
N ILE A 66 -1.59 5.99 5.95
CA ILE A 66 -2.49 7.13 5.74
C ILE A 66 -1.94 8.34 6.49
N ALA A 67 -1.68 9.44 5.76
CA ALA A 67 -1.14 10.65 6.34
C ALA A 67 -2.12 11.26 7.36
N GLY A 68 -1.59 11.69 8.50
CA GLY A 68 -2.40 12.18 9.62
C GLY A 68 -2.98 11.07 10.50
N THR A 69 -2.67 9.80 10.23
CA THR A 69 -3.05 8.67 11.09
C THR A 69 -1.85 7.74 11.34
N ASN A 70 -2.00 6.84 12.31
CA ASN A 70 -1.04 5.75 12.55
C ASN A 70 -1.43 4.46 11.82
N THR A 71 -2.35 4.55 10.87
CA THR A 71 -2.92 3.40 10.19
C THR A 71 -2.14 3.09 8.92
N SER A 72 -1.69 1.85 8.80
CA SER A 72 -0.88 1.37 7.69
C SER A 72 -1.30 -0.03 7.25
N GLY A 73 -1.02 -0.37 6.00
CA GLY A 73 -1.41 -1.63 5.39
C GLY A 73 -1.05 -1.67 3.91
N TRP A 74 -1.42 -2.77 3.26
CA TRP A 74 -1.19 -3.00 1.84
C TRP A 74 -2.32 -2.45 0.99
N MET A 75 -1.96 -1.86 -0.13
CA MET A 75 -2.93 -1.33 -1.09
C MET A 75 -2.44 -1.60 -2.51
N SER A 76 -3.37 -1.92 -3.41
CA SER A 76 -3.05 -2.13 -4.82
C SER A 76 -2.51 -0.85 -5.44
N ASN A 77 -1.46 -0.97 -6.25
CA ASN A 77 -0.84 0.18 -6.88
C ASN A 77 -1.78 0.91 -7.86
N ASP A 78 -2.79 0.20 -8.37
CA ASP A 78 -3.81 0.74 -9.28
C ASP A 78 -4.78 1.70 -8.58
N ASN A 79 -4.85 1.67 -7.24
CA ASN A 79 -5.76 2.51 -6.45
C ASN A 79 -5.16 3.89 -6.12
N PHE A 80 -3.96 4.19 -6.62
CA PHE A 80 -3.28 5.45 -6.37
C PHE A 80 -3.33 6.40 -7.56
N THR A 81 -3.32 7.69 -7.24
CA THR A 81 -3.18 8.77 -8.18
C THR A 81 -2.17 9.78 -7.67
N ARG A 82 -1.65 10.64 -8.54
CA ARG A 82 -0.71 11.71 -8.19
C ARG A 82 0.49 11.19 -7.38
N GLN A 83 1.05 10.05 -7.79
CA GLN A 83 2.25 9.51 -7.17
C GLN A 83 3.41 10.50 -7.34
N SER A 84 4.12 10.74 -6.25
CA SER A 84 5.30 11.58 -6.19
C SER A 84 6.44 10.81 -5.56
N GLY A 85 7.57 10.78 -6.26
CA GLY A 85 8.76 10.04 -5.85
C GLY A 85 8.82 8.60 -6.39
N PRO A 86 10.00 7.96 -6.27
CA PRO A 86 10.23 6.60 -6.73
C PRO A 86 9.51 5.58 -5.84
N SER A 87 8.93 4.55 -6.45
CA SER A 87 8.48 3.35 -5.74
C SER A 87 9.62 2.33 -5.70
N THR A 88 10.06 1.91 -4.52
CA THR A 88 11.14 0.92 -4.35
C THR A 88 10.58 -0.46 -4.02
N HIS A 89 11.18 -1.50 -4.58
CA HIS A 89 10.80 -2.88 -4.32
C HIS A 89 11.28 -3.29 -2.92
N CYS A 90 10.40 -3.94 -2.17
CA CYS A 90 10.77 -4.85 -1.08
C CYS A 90 11.02 -6.22 -1.74
#